data_AF-A0A6L4ZS60-F1
#
_entry.id   AF-A0A6L4ZS60-F1
#
_cell.length_a   1.000
_cell.length_b   1.000
_cell.length_c   1.000
_cell.angle_alpha   90.00
_cell.angle_beta   90.00
_cell.angle_gamma   90.00
#
_symmetry.space_group_name_H-M   'P 1'
#
loop_
_entity.id
_entity.type
_entity.pdbx_description
1 polymer ?
#
loop_
_entity_poly.entity_id
_entity_poly.type
_entity_poly.pdbx_seq_one_letter_code
_entity_poly.pdbx_strand_id
1 'polypeptide(L)'
;MAENKLKIMCIVGARPNFMKMAPIMSEITRRSDKLEAVLVHTGQHYDELMSDAFFADLEIPRPDVNLAVGSGSHAEQTAKIMLAFEPVVLDYRPDWLIVVGDVNSTMACTLVCSKLGVKVAHVEAGLRSFDRSMPEEINRLVTDVLVDLLLTPSRDADTNLLREGISPEKIKFVGNVMIDTLYKYLPKARYSKILNTLEVTPFNYGVVTLHRPSNVDDKKVFQGILEALGVISAKLPLIF
;
A
#
# COMPACT_ATOMS: atom_id res chain seq x y z
N MET A 1 28.23 23.45 -9.94
CA MET A 1 26.80 23.34 -10.24
C MET A 1 26.26 22.28 -9.32
N ALA A 2 25.23 22.56 -8.52
CA ALA A 2 24.65 21.51 -7.67
C ALA A 2 24.14 20.40 -8.59
N GLU A 3 24.56 19.15 -8.37
CA GLU A 3 24.00 18.01 -9.09
C GLU A 3 22.47 18.02 -8.90
N ASN A 4 21.72 18.01 -10.00
CA ASN A 4 20.27 18.08 -9.94
C ASN A 4 19.77 16.75 -9.35
N LYS A 5 19.16 16.79 -8.17
CA LYS A 5 18.62 15.60 -7.51
C LYS A 5 17.47 15.04 -8.31
N LEU A 6 17.34 13.71 -8.33
CA LEU A 6 16.19 13.04 -8.92
C LEU A 6 14.97 13.24 -8.01
N LYS A 7 13.92 13.86 -8.54
CA LYS A 7 12.70 14.13 -7.77
C LYS A 7 11.71 12.97 -7.90
N ILE A 8 11.37 12.38 -6.77
CA ILE A 8 10.50 11.21 -6.66
C ILE A 8 9.24 11.61 -5.91
N MET A 9 8.09 11.45 -6.56
CA MET A 9 6.79 11.59 -5.93
C MET A 9 6.31 10.24 -5.40
N CYS A 10 6.07 10.14 -4.10
CA CYS A 10 5.69 8.92 -3.41
C CYS A 10 4.21 8.99 -3.02
N ILE A 11 3.40 8.00 -3.42
CA ILE A 11 1.95 7.99 -3.17
C ILE A 11 1.59 7.04 -2.05
N VAL A 12 0.78 7.54 -1.11
CA VAL A 12 0.10 6.73 -0.09
C VAL A 12 -1.39 7.08 -0.09
N GLY A 13 -2.26 6.07 -0.16
CA GLY A 13 -3.71 6.29 -0.10
C GLY A 13 -4.41 5.53 1.01
N ALA A 14 -3.88 4.37 1.37
CA ALA A 14 -4.45 3.48 2.37
C ALA A 14 -3.46 3.09 3.47
N ARG A 15 -3.97 2.57 4.58
CA ARG A 15 -3.14 2.14 5.73
C ARG A 15 -2.01 1.17 5.32
N PRO A 16 -2.26 0.13 4.49
CA PRO A 16 -1.20 -0.76 4.03
C PRO A 16 -0.12 -0.06 3.19
N ASN A 17 -0.42 1.09 2.57
CA ASN A 17 0.58 1.83 1.81
C ASN A 17 1.63 2.47 2.72
N PHE A 18 1.26 2.97 3.91
CA PHE A 18 2.23 3.56 4.84
C PHE A 18 3.30 2.56 5.25
N MET A 19 2.89 1.34 5.60
CA MET A 19 3.79 0.26 5.98
C MET A 19 4.81 -0.06 4.86
N LYS A 20 4.40 0.05 3.60
CA LYS A 20 5.25 -0.21 2.43
C LYS A 20 6.12 0.99 2.07
N MET A 21 5.59 2.20 2.25
CA MET A 21 6.27 3.44 1.89
C MET A 21 7.31 3.85 2.92
N ALA A 22 7.14 3.50 4.20
CA ALA A 22 8.09 3.82 5.27
C ALA A 22 9.55 3.44 4.97
N PRO A 23 9.88 2.18 4.63
CA PRO A 23 11.25 1.80 4.29
C PRO A 23 11.77 2.49 3.02
N ILE A 24 10.90 2.76 2.05
CA ILE A 24 11.26 3.49 0.81
C ILE A 24 11.65 4.93 1.15
N MET A 25 10.82 5.64 1.92
CA MET A 25 11.10 7.01 2.35
C MET A 25 12.35 7.10 3.21
N SER A 26 12.57 6.12 4.09
CA SER A 26 13.79 6.01 4.89
C SER A 26 15.04 5.90 4.00
N GLU A 27 14.98 5.07 2.95
CA GLU A 27 16.11 4.90 2.03
C GLU A 27 16.31 6.12 1.12
N ILE A 28 15.24 6.79 0.67
CA ILE A 28 15.35 8.05 -0.07
C ILE A 28 16.01 9.13 0.81
N THR A 29 15.61 9.23 2.08
CA THR A 29 16.20 10.17 3.04
C THR A 29 17.70 9.90 3.24
N ARG A 30 18.09 8.62 3.36
CA ARG A 30 19.50 8.23 3.46
C ARG A 30 20.32 8.62 2.23
N ARG A 31 19.68 8.71 1.07
CA ARG A 31 20.26 9.11 -0.23
C ARG A 31 19.88 10.53 -0.64
N SER A 32 19.60 11.39 0.33
CA SER A 32 19.20 12.79 0.12
C SER A 32 20.24 13.62 -0.64
N ASP A 33 21.47 13.15 -0.81
CA ASP A 33 22.49 13.73 -1.69
C ASP A 33 22.10 13.63 -3.17
N LYS A 34 21.32 12.61 -3.56
CA LYS A 34 20.95 12.29 -4.94
C LYS A 34 19.46 12.32 -5.21
N LEU A 35 18.65 12.10 -4.18
CA LEU A 35 17.21 11.93 -4.28
C LEU A 35 16.49 13.00 -3.47
N GLU A 36 15.35 13.45 -3.99
CA GLU A 36 14.40 14.31 -3.31
C GLU A 36 13.03 13.63 -3.35
N ALA A 37 12.36 13.52 -2.20
CA ALA A 37 11.03 12.93 -2.11
C ALA A 37 9.96 14.01 -1.94
N VAL A 38 8.81 13.80 -2.58
CA VAL A 38 7.56 14.50 -2.32
C VAL A 38 6.54 13.44 -1.93
N LEU A 39 6.08 13.45 -0.68
CA LEU A 39 5.10 12.49 -0.18
C LEU A 39 3.69 13.04 -0.35
N VAL A 40 2.87 12.35 -1.13
CA VAL A 40 1.47 12.72 -1.40
C VAL A 40 0.55 11.70 -0.74
N HIS A 41 -0.29 12.19 0.18
CA HIS A 41 -1.37 11.43 0.78
C HIS A 41 -2.68 11.70 0.03
N THR A 42 -3.34 10.68 -0.52
CA THR A 42 -4.55 10.92 -1.33
C THR A 42 -5.82 11.14 -0.52
N GLY A 43 -5.86 10.70 0.73
CA GLY A 43 -7.03 10.92 1.59
C GLY A 43 -8.14 9.88 1.46
N GLN A 44 -7.88 8.67 0.94
CA GLN A 44 -8.93 7.65 0.77
C GLN A 44 -9.52 7.10 2.09
N HIS A 45 -8.88 7.30 3.25
CA HIS A 45 -9.38 6.81 4.54
C HIS A 45 -9.88 7.92 5.48
N TYR A 46 -10.89 7.55 6.27
CA TYR A 46 -11.80 8.43 7.01
C TYR A 46 -11.26 9.05 8.30
N ASP A 47 -10.08 8.65 8.79
CA ASP A 47 -9.70 8.96 10.17
C ASP A 47 -8.32 9.63 10.24
N GLU A 48 -8.33 10.96 10.26
CA GLU A 48 -7.14 11.81 10.38
C GLU A 48 -6.33 11.47 11.65
N LEU A 49 -7.02 11.19 12.77
CA LEU A 49 -6.38 10.80 14.03
C LEU A 49 -5.62 9.48 13.90
N MET A 50 -6.14 8.56 13.09
CA MET A 50 -5.52 7.26 12.86
C MET A 50 -4.35 7.34 11.88
N SER A 51 -4.42 8.24 10.89
CA SER A 51 -3.33 8.45 9.93
C SER A 51 -2.08 9.03 10.61
N ASP A 52 -2.27 10.04 11.48
CA ASP A 52 -1.18 10.68 12.22
C ASP A 52 -0.42 9.69 13.12
N ALA A 53 -1.14 8.76 13.76
CA ALA A 53 -0.53 7.70 14.54
C ALA A 53 0.38 6.79 13.68
N PHE A 54 -0.02 6.46 12.44
CA PHE A 54 0.82 5.67 11.54
C PHE A 54 2.06 6.43 11.08
N PHE A 55 1.95 7.72 10.75
CA PHE A 55 3.13 8.53 10.40
C PHE A 55 4.14 8.54 11.54
N ALA A 56 3.66 8.74 12.78
CA ALA A 56 4.51 8.73 13.96
C ALA A 56 5.10 7.34 14.24
N ASP A 57 4.27 6.29 14.30
CA ASP A 57 4.69 4.93 14.63
C ASP A 57 5.65 4.33 13.60
N LEU A 58 5.49 4.71 12.33
CA LEU A 58 6.33 4.23 11.23
C LEU A 58 7.51 5.15 10.91
N GLU A 59 7.65 6.26 11.65
CA GLU A 59 8.68 7.29 11.45
C GLU A 59 8.70 7.80 10.01
N ILE A 60 7.52 7.97 9.42
CA ILE A 60 7.32 8.54 8.09
C ILE A 60 7.16 10.06 8.26
N PRO A 61 7.80 10.91 7.44
CA PRO A 61 7.54 12.34 7.48
C PRO A 61 6.07 12.63 7.19
N ARG A 62 5.57 13.78 7.66
CA ARG A 62 4.24 14.25 7.25
C ARG A 62 4.18 14.41 5.73
N PRO A 63 3.03 14.16 5.11
CA PRO A 63 2.89 14.35 3.67
C PRO A 63 3.09 15.82 3.30
N ASP A 64 3.82 16.07 2.23
CA ASP A 64 3.99 17.40 1.64
C ASP A 64 2.67 17.91 1.05
N VAL A 65 1.85 16.98 0.54
CA VAL A 65 0.53 17.26 -0.02
C VAL A 65 -0.48 16.24 0.48
N ASN A 66 -1.64 16.72 0.96
CA ASN A 66 -2.80 15.89 1.23
C ASN A 66 -3.94 16.28 0.28
N LEU A 67 -4.39 15.36 -0.58
CA LEU A 67 -5.45 15.62 -1.56
C LEU A 67 -6.85 15.64 -0.94
N ALA A 68 -7.01 15.14 0.29
CA ALA A 68 -8.28 15.14 1.04
C ALA A 68 -9.49 14.60 0.24
N VAL A 69 -9.29 13.56 -0.58
CA VAL A 69 -10.34 13.04 -1.48
C VAL A 69 -11.53 12.43 -0.70
N GLY A 70 -11.26 11.85 0.46
CA GLY A 70 -12.26 11.16 1.27
C GLY A 70 -12.71 9.84 0.66
N SER A 71 -13.82 9.32 1.21
CA SER A 71 -14.44 8.09 0.70
C SER A 71 -15.44 8.36 -0.44
N GLY A 72 -16.03 7.28 -0.94
CA GLY A 72 -16.97 7.31 -2.06
C GLY A 72 -16.95 5.97 -2.78
N SER A 73 -17.72 5.86 -3.87
CA SER A 73 -17.61 4.71 -4.77
C SER A 73 -16.22 4.63 -5.42
N HIS A 74 -15.84 3.47 -5.98
CA HIS A 74 -14.58 3.34 -6.73
C HIS A 74 -14.45 4.39 -7.84
N ALA A 75 -15.55 4.66 -8.57
CA ALA A 75 -15.57 5.65 -9.64
C ALA A 75 -15.36 7.07 -9.10
N GLU A 76 -16.07 7.44 -8.04
CA GLU A 76 -15.98 8.76 -7.42
C GLU A 76 -14.59 9.03 -6.84
N GLN A 77 -14.05 8.09 -6.07
CA GLN A 77 -12.72 8.22 -5.49
C GLN A 77 -11.66 8.33 -6.59
N THR A 78 -11.72 7.48 -7.62
CA THR A 78 -10.77 7.52 -8.74
C THR A 78 -10.81 8.88 -9.44
N ALA A 79 -12.00 9.39 -9.76
CA ALA A 79 -12.15 10.68 -10.42
C ALA A 79 -11.62 11.83 -9.56
N LYS A 80 -11.97 11.87 -8.26
CA LYS A 80 -11.49 12.89 -7.33
C LYS A 80 -9.98 12.86 -7.17
N ILE A 81 -9.36 11.68 -7.06
CA ILE A 81 -7.90 11.54 -6.99
C ILE A 81 -7.27 12.11 -8.25
N MET A 82 -7.75 11.73 -9.44
CA MET A 82 -7.16 12.21 -10.70
C MET A 82 -7.25 13.74 -10.82
N LEU A 83 -8.41 14.33 -10.53
CA LEU A 83 -8.63 15.78 -10.59
C LEU A 83 -7.76 16.55 -9.59
N ALA A 84 -7.59 16.03 -8.38
CA ALA A 84 -6.78 16.67 -7.35
C ALA A 84 -5.27 16.47 -7.57
N PHE A 85 -4.87 15.32 -8.13
CA PHE A 85 -3.47 14.92 -8.27
C PHE A 85 -2.78 15.55 -9.48
N GLU A 86 -3.46 15.69 -10.62
CA GLU A 86 -2.85 16.26 -11.84
C GLU A 86 -2.21 17.65 -11.61
N PRO A 87 -2.88 18.63 -10.94
CA PRO A 87 -2.26 19.91 -10.62
C PRO A 87 -0.97 19.78 -9.80
N VAL A 88 -0.91 18.82 -8.88
CA VAL A 88 0.26 18.56 -8.03
C VAL A 88 1.44 18.07 -8.88
N VAL A 89 1.19 17.17 -9.84
CA VAL A 89 2.24 16.70 -10.76
C VAL A 89 2.77 17.83 -11.64
N LEU A 90 1.88 18.71 -12.12
CA LEU A 90 2.26 19.86 -12.96
C LEU A 90 3.07 20.92 -12.22
N ASP A 91 2.79 21.11 -10.93
CA ASP A 91 3.50 22.03 -10.05
C ASP A 91 4.87 21.49 -9.63
N TYR A 92 4.90 20.28 -9.05
CA TYR A 92 6.14 19.70 -8.51
C TYR A 92 7.08 19.15 -9.60
N ARG A 93 6.54 18.74 -10.76
CA ARG A 93 7.27 18.15 -11.90
C ARG A 93 8.24 17.04 -11.48
N PRO A 94 7.74 15.93 -10.91
CA PRO A 94 8.59 14.81 -10.52
C PRO A 94 9.20 14.11 -11.74
N ASP A 95 10.41 13.57 -11.57
CA ASP A 95 11.05 12.71 -12.58
C ASP A 95 10.43 11.30 -12.55
N TRP A 96 10.05 10.85 -11.34
CA TRP A 96 9.46 9.54 -11.09
C TRP A 96 8.28 9.61 -10.13
N LEU A 97 7.29 8.78 -10.39
CA LEU A 97 6.23 8.40 -9.47
C LEU A 97 6.55 7.03 -8.86
N ILE A 98 6.42 6.88 -7.55
CA ILE A 98 6.38 5.58 -6.87
C ILE A 98 4.97 5.37 -6.31
N VAL A 99 4.33 4.29 -6.77
CA VAL A 99 3.07 3.77 -6.22
C VAL A 99 3.30 2.40 -5.58
N VAL A 100 2.49 2.06 -4.58
CA VAL A 100 2.61 0.82 -3.79
C VAL A 100 1.28 0.07 -3.74
N GLY A 101 1.28 -1.21 -4.03
CA GLY A 101 0.07 -2.05 -3.95
C GLY A 101 -1.04 -1.62 -4.92
N ASP A 102 -2.29 -1.82 -4.56
CA ASP A 102 -3.39 -2.04 -5.53
C ASP A 102 -4.68 -1.24 -5.26
N VAL A 103 -4.59 -0.18 -4.47
CA VAL A 103 -5.75 0.67 -4.16
C VAL A 103 -6.07 1.63 -5.31
N ASN A 104 -7.26 2.26 -5.30
CA ASN A 104 -7.66 3.20 -6.36
C ASN A 104 -6.62 4.32 -6.55
N SER A 105 -5.95 4.77 -5.48
CA SER A 105 -4.85 5.74 -5.57
C SER A 105 -3.69 5.29 -6.44
N THR A 106 -3.28 4.02 -6.33
CA THR A 106 -2.20 3.45 -7.16
C THR A 106 -2.55 3.59 -8.64
N MET A 107 -3.75 3.13 -9.02
CA MET A 107 -4.19 3.17 -10.42
C MET A 107 -4.41 4.61 -10.90
N ALA A 108 -5.11 5.44 -10.13
CA ALA A 108 -5.44 6.82 -10.50
C ALA A 108 -4.19 7.68 -10.71
N CYS A 109 -3.24 7.65 -9.78
CA CYS A 109 -1.99 8.41 -9.91
C CYS A 109 -1.13 7.90 -11.07
N THR A 110 -1.10 6.59 -11.30
CA THR A 110 -0.39 5.99 -12.44
C THR A 110 -0.98 6.47 -13.77
N LEU A 111 -2.31 6.51 -13.90
CA LEU A 111 -2.98 7.02 -15.11
C LEU A 111 -2.63 8.48 -15.41
N VAL A 112 -2.62 9.33 -14.39
CA VAL A 112 -2.24 10.75 -14.53
C VAL A 112 -0.78 10.88 -14.98
N CYS A 113 0.16 10.26 -14.25
CA CYS A 113 1.58 10.35 -14.57
C CYS A 113 1.92 9.76 -15.94
N SER A 114 1.31 8.63 -16.32
CA SER A 114 1.50 8.01 -17.64
C SER A 114 1.08 8.96 -18.78
N LYS A 115 -0.03 9.69 -18.62
CA LYS A 115 -0.49 10.69 -19.61
C LYS A 115 0.39 11.93 -19.68
N LEU A 116 1.00 12.32 -18.55
CA LEU A 116 1.92 13.46 -18.47
C LEU A 116 3.36 13.11 -18.83
N GLY A 117 3.66 11.84 -19.15
CA GLY A 117 5.01 11.38 -19.49
C GLY A 117 5.97 11.29 -18.30
N VAL A 118 5.45 11.26 -17.07
CA VAL A 118 6.23 11.02 -15.84
C VAL A 118 6.46 9.53 -15.70
N LYS A 119 7.70 9.11 -15.45
CA LYS A 119 8.03 7.70 -15.28
C LYS A 119 7.39 7.14 -14.02
N VAL A 120 6.91 5.90 -14.07
CA VAL A 120 6.26 5.26 -12.92
C VAL A 120 7.01 3.99 -12.54
N ALA A 121 7.23 3.83 -11.23
CA ALA A 121 7.64 2.58 -10.62
C ALA A 121 6.52 2.06 -9.71
N HIS A 122 6.16 0.78 -9.88
CA HIS A 122 5.15 0.11 -9.09
C HIS A 122 5.80 -0.92 -8.16
N VAL A 123 5.70 -0.67 -6.86
CA VAL A 123 6.15 -1.56 -5.80
C VAL A 123 5.06 -2.54 -5.44
N GLU A 124 5.42 -3.82 -5.31
CA GLU A 124 4.49 -4.94 -5.15
C GLU A 124 3.71 -5.28 -6.45
N ALA A 125 4.36 -5.07 -7.59
CA ALA A 125 3.81 -5.38 -8.90
C ALA A 125 3.63 -6.89 -9.14
N GLY A 126 2.72 -7.25 -10.05
CA GLY A 126 2.59 -8.61 -10.58
C GLY A 126 1.81 -9.63 -9.72
N LEU A 127 1.33 -9.24 -8.53
CA LEU A 127 0.42 -10.08 -7.77
C LEU A 127 -0.91 -10.25 -8.52
N ARG A 128 -1.46 -11.47 -8.56
CA ARG A 128 -2.73 -11.76 -9.21
C ARG A 128 -3.60 -12.64 -8.31
N SER A 129 -4.84 -12.22 -8.14
CA SER A 129 -5.89 -13.07 -7.57
C SER A 129 -6.59 -13.90 -8.65
N PHE A 130 -6.52 -13.44 -9.91
CA PHE A 130 -7.30 -13.96 -11.05
C PHE A 130 -8.82 -13.79 -10.89
N ASP A 131 -9.27 -13.09 -9.85
CA ASP A 131 -10.67 -12.77 -9.59
C ASP A 131 -10.96 -11.32 -10.00
N ARG A 132 -11.54 -11.16 -11.18
CA ARG A 132 -11.89 -9.84 -11.73
C ARG A 132 -13.11 -9.20 -11.07
N SER A 133 -13.79 -9.89 -10.16
CA SER A 133 -14.83 -9.27 -9.33
C SER A 133 -14.24 -8.38 -8.22
N MET A 134 -12.95 -8.57 -7.91
CA MET A 134 -12.20 -7.77 -6.96
C MET A 134 -11.70 -6.47 -7.61
N PRO A 135 -12.10 -5.28 -7.11
CA PRO A 135 -11.64 -4.01 -7.65
C PRO A 135 -10.11 -3.86 -7.64
N GLU A 136 -9.44 -4.39 -6.62
CA GLU A 136 -7.98 -4.38 -6.49
C GLU A 136 -7.30 -5.18 -7.62
N GLU A 137 -7.92 -6.26 -8.12
CA GLU A 137 -7.39 -6.99 -9.27
C GLU A 137 -7.41 -6.14 -10.55
N ILE A 138 -8.48 -5.37 -10.75
CA ILE A 138 -8.57 -4.44 -11.89
C ILE A 138 -7.51 -3.34 -11.77
N ASN A 139 -7.33 -2.78 -10.57
CA ASN A 139 -6.30 -1.77 -10.31
C ASN A 139 -4.89 -2.29 -10.61
N ARG A 140 -4.57 -3.53 -10.21
CA ARG A 140 -3.27 -4.18 -10.50
C ARG A 140 -3.03 -4.31 -11.99
N LEU A 141 -4.00 -4.85 -12.73
CA LEU A 141 -3.89 -5.06 -14.18
C LEU A 141 -3.69 -3.73 -14.93
N VAL A 142 -4.47 -2.70 -14.60
CA VAL A 142 -4.33 -1.39 -15.24
C VAL A 142 -2.99 -0.75 -14.90
N THR A 143 -2.59 -0.79 -13.64
CA THR A 143 -1.33 -0.20 -13.17
C THR A 143 -0.13 -0.88 -13.84
N ASP A 144 -0.06 -2.21 -13.78
CA ASP A 144 1.11 -2.97 -14.26
C ASP A 144 1.38 -2.80 -15.76
N VAL A 145 0.33 -2.57 -16.56
CA VAL A 145 0.47 -2.32 -18.00
C VAL A 145 1.09 -0.96 -18.29
N LEU A 146 0.81 0.05 -17.46
CA LEU A 146 1.21 1.44 -17.72
C LEU A 146 2.60 1.80 -17.18
N VAL A 147 3.11 1.01 -16.24
CA VAL A 147 4.32 1.30 -15.46
C VAL A 147 5.61 1.05 -16.25
N ASP A 148 6.65 1.82 -15.95
CA ASP A 148 7.97 1.73 -16.56
C ASP A 148 8.90 0.75 -15.83
N LEU A 149 8.73 0.63 -14.51
CA LEU A 149 9.52 -0.25 -13.64
C LEU A 149 8.63 -1.02 -12.66
N LEU A 150 8.60 -2.34 -12.78
CA LEU A 150 7.78 -3.25 -11.97
C LEU A 150 8.66 -3.94 -10.94
N LEU A 151 8.48 -3.59 -9.68
CA LEU A 151 9.26 -4.07 -8.55
C LEU A 151 8.48 -5.19 -7.85
N THR A 152 8.82 -6.43 -8.20
CA THR A 152 8.02 -7.60 -7.84
C THR A 152 8.42 -8.20 -6.49
N PRO A 153 7.44 -8.66 -5.69
CA PRO A 153 7.68 -9.19 -4.36
C PRO A 153 8.07 -10.67 -4.35
N SER A 154 7.76 -11.41 -5.42
CA SER A 154 7.83 -12.86 -5.47
C SER A 154 8.04 -13.37 -6.91
N ARG A 155 8.48 -14.63 -7.04
CA ARG A 155 8.77 -15.24 -8.36
C ARG A 155 7.52 -15.55 -9.17
N ASP A 156 6.40 -15.84 -8.50
CA ASP A 156 5.10 -15.99 -9.15
C ASP A 156 4.61 -14.65 -9.71
N ALA A 157 4.91 -13.52 -9.06
CA ALA A 157 4.60 -12.20 -9.60
C ALA A 157 5.37 -11.91 -10.91
N ASP A 158 6.66 -12.26 -10.98
CA ASP A 158 7.45 -12.19 -12.23
C ASP A 158 6.76 -13.02 -13.33
N THR A 159 6.36 -14.25 -12.97
CA THR A 159 5.72 -15.19 -13.90
C THR A 159 4.39 -14.67 -14.43
N ASN A 160 3.57 -14.05 -13.57
CA ASN A 160 2.29 -13.46 -13.98
C ASN A 160 2.50 -12.33 -15.00
N LEU A 161 3.41 -11.39 -14.72
CA LEU A 161 3.71 -10.28 -15.62
C LEU A 161 4.23 -10.76 -16.98
N LEU A 162 5.13 -11.75 -16.99
CA LEU A 162 5.65 -12.34 -18.23
C LEU A 162 4.54 -13.01 -19.06
N ARG A 163 3.58 -13.69 -18.41
CA ARG A 163 2.42 -14.29 -19.10
C ARG A 163 1.49 -13.25 -19.71
N GLU A 164 1.44 -12.06 -19.14
CA GLU A 164 0.66 -10.92 -19.65
C GLU A 164 1.37 -10.16 -20.77
N GLY A 165 2.57 -10.60 -21.17
CA GLY A 165 3.34 -9.98 -22.25
C GLY A 165 4.13 -8.74 -21.81
N ILE A 166 4.27 -8.52 -20.49
CA ILE A 166 5.12 -7.46 -19.97
C ILE A 166 6.59 -7.81 -20.25
N SER A 167 7.31 -6.82 -20.75
CA SER A 167 8.69 -6.99 -21.15
C SER A 167 9.62 -7.25 -19.95
N PRO A 168 10.51 -8.26 -20.01
CA PRO A 168 11.37 -8.65 -18.88
C PRO A 168 12.26 -7.53 -18.34
N GLU A 169 12.65 -6.56 -19.17
CA GLU A 169 13.49 -5.44 -18.76
C GLU A 169 12.79 -4.50 -17.76
N LYS A 170 11.46 -4.41 -17.83
CA LYS A 170 10.65 -3.64 -16.87
C LYS A 170 10.56 -4.34 -15.51
N ILE A 171 10.72 -5.66 -15.48
CA ILE A 171 10.52 -6.48 -14.29
C ILE A 171 11.81 -6.56 -13.48
N LYS A 172 11.72 -6.31 -12.17
CA LYS A 172 12.82 -6.44 -11.22
C LYS A 172 12.32 -7.09 -9.94
N PHE A 173 12.80 -8.31 -9.70
CA PHE A 173 12.57 -9.02 -8.44
C PHE A 173 13.34 -8.37 -7.30
N VAL A 174 12.61 -7.85 -6.32
CA VAL A 174 13.19 -7.14 -5.17
C VAL A 174 12.75 -7.70 -3.81
N GLY A 175 11.77 -8.61 -3.78
CA GLY A 175 11.17 -9.08 -2.52
C GLY A 175 10.09 -8.12 -2.00
N ASN A 176 9.39 -8.51 -0.94
CA ASN A 176 8.30 -7.69 -0.39
C ASN A 176 8.82 -6.74 0.67
N VAL A 177 8.63 -5.43 0.43
CA VAL A 177 9.09 -4.35 1.31
C VAL A 177 8.46 -4.36 2.73
N MET A 178 7.34 -5.07 2.91
CA MET A 178 6.76 -5.29 4.24
C MET A 178 7.71 -6.07 5.16
N ILE A 179 8.62 -6.88 4.60
CA ILE A 179 9.64 -7.60 5.36
C ILE A 179 10.66 -6.61 5.94
N ASP A 180 11.07 -5.59 5.19
CA ASP A 180 11.94 -4.52 5.68
C ASP A 180 11.31 -3.80 6.88
N THR A 181 10.02 -3.45 6.78
CA THR A 181 9.26 -2.85 7.89
C THR A 181 9.18 -3.80 9.08
N LEU A 182 8.93 -5.09 8.86
CA LEU A 182 8.94 -6.10 9.92
C LEU A 182 10.29 -6.14 10.63
N TYR A 183 11.41 -6.24 9.90
CA TYR A 183 12.74 -6.31 10.48
C TYR A 183 13.09 -5.04 11.26
N LYS A 184 12.70 -3.86 10.76
CA LYS A 184 12.88 -2.58 11.47
C LYS A 184 12.18 -2.59 12.83
N TYR A 185 10.93 -3.06 12.90
CA TYR A 185 10.12 -3.00 14.12
C TYR A 185 10.15 -4.27 14.97
N LEU A 186 10.76 -5.36 14.50
CA LEU A 186 10.83 -6.62 15.22
C LEU A 186 11.46 -6.48 16.62
N PRO A 187 12.54 -5.71 16.84
CA PRO A 187 13.08 -5.48 18.18
C PRO A 187 12.04 -4.84 19.11
N LYS A 188 11.35 -3.77 18.66
CA LYS A 188 10.30 -3.09 19.44
C LYS A 188 9.13 -4.04 19.74
N ALA A 189 8.70 -4.83 18.76
CA ALA A 189 7.61 -5.79 18.90
C ALA A 189 7.93 -6.90 19.93
N ARG A 190 9.18 -7.38 19.99
CA ARG A 190 9.62 -8.40 20.97
C ARG A 190 9.53 -7.94 22.42
N TYR A 191 9.58 -6.63 22.68
CA TYR A 191 9.43 -6.05 24.02
C TYR A 191 8.00 -5.57 24.31
N SER A 192 7.03 -5.86 23.43
CA SER A 192 5.65 -5.45 23.61
C SER A 192 5.02 -6.14 24.84
N LYS A 193 4.32 -5.34 25.65
CA LYS A 193 3.54 -5.83 26.80
C LYS A 193 2.11 -6.25 26.43
N ILE A 194 1.82 -6.39 25.14
CA ILE A 194 0.46 -6.62 24.64
C ILE A 194 -0.15 -7.90 25.20
N LEU A 195 0.64 -8.97 25.38
CA LEU A 195 0.15 -10.23 25.96
C LEU A 195 -0.35 -10.04 27.40
N ASN A 196 0.37 -9.25 28.22
CA ASN A 196 -0.04 -8.94 29.58
C ASN A 196 -1.29 -8.03 29.59
N THR A 197 -1.37 -7.11 28.63
CA THR A 197 -2.49 -6.16 28.53
C THR A 197 -3.78 -6.88 28.13
N LEU A 198 -3.67 -7.90 27.28
CA LEU A 198 -4.78 -8.72 26.81
C LEU A 198 -5.01 -9.97 27.67
N GLU A 199 -4.22 -10.15 28.74
CA GLU A 199 -4.31 -11.28 29.68
C GLU A 199 -4.22 -12.66 28.99
N VAL A 200 -3.39 -12.78 27.96
CA VAL A 200 -3.14 -14.04 27.23
C VAL A 200 -1.71 -14.54 27.38
N THR A 201 -1.52 -15.85 27.28
CA THR A 201 -0.19 -16.47 27.33
C THR A 201 0.35 -16.77 25.93
N PRO A 202 1.68 -16.75 25.72
CA PRO A 202 2.28 -17.13 24.43
C PRO A 202 1.75 -18.46 23.90
N PHE A 203 1.47 -18.51 22.60
CA PHE A 203 0.96 -19.70 21.88
C PHE A 203 -0.41 -20.23 22.34
N ASN A 204 -1.14 -19.52 23.19
CA ASN A 204 -2.44 -19.95 23.72
C ASN A 204 -3.55 -18.92 23.46
N TYR A 205 -3.58 -18.37 22.24
CA TYR A 205 -4.63 -17.49 21.75
C TYR A 205 -4.69 -17.53 20.22
N GLY A 206 -5.84 -17.18 19.65
CA GLY A 206 -6.00 -16.88 18.24
C GLY A 206 -6.11 -15.37 18.02
N VAL A 207 -5.61 -14.88 16.89
CA VAL A 207 -5.84 -13.49 16.44
C VAL A 207 -6.79 -13.53 15.26
N VAL A 208 -7.83 -12.72 15.32
CA VAL A 208 -8.86 -12.63 14.29
C VAL A 208 -8.84 -11.23 13.70
N THR A 209 -8.69 -11.14 12.37
CA THR A 209 -8.87 -9.88 11.64
C THR A 209 -9.86 -10.13 10.51
N LEU A 210 -10.99 -9.43 10.50
CA LEU A 210 -12.04 -9.55 9.50
C LEU A 210 -12.40 -8.17 8.96
N HIS A 211 -12.18 -7.95 7.67
CA HIS A 211 -12.44 -6.65 7.02
C HIS A 211 -12.86 -6.76 5.56
N ARG A 212 -12.73 -7.94 4.93
CA ARG A 212 -13.04 -8.10 3.51
C ARG A 212 -14.57 -8.13 3.32
N PRO A 213 -15.15 -7.30 2.42
CA PRO A 213 -16.59 -7.27 2.14
C PRO A 213 -17.22 -8.64 1.93
N SER A 214 -16.58 -9.52 1.15
CA SER A 214 -17.05 -10.89 0.90
C SER A 214 -17.24 -11.75 2.16
N ASN A 215 -16.59 -11.38 3.27
CA ASN A 215 -16.63 -12.11 4.54
C ASN A 215 -17.60 -11.49 5.55
N VAL A 216 -17.89 -10.18 5.45
CA VAL A 216 -18.61 -9.42 6.48
C VAL A 216 -19.94 -8.83 6.00
N ASP A 217 -20.11 -8.58 4.70
CA ASP A 217 -21.32 -7.95 4.15
C ASP A 217 -22.40 -8.98 3.76
N ASP A 218 -22.01 -10.22 3.47
CA ASP A 218 -22.96 -11.31 3.27
C ASP A 218 -23.33 -11.96 4.62
N LYS A 219 -24.59 -11.82 5.01
CA LYS A 219 -25.11 -12.32 6.28
C LYS A 219 -24.84 -13.81 6.49
N LYS A 220 -25.00 -14.64 5.45
CA LYS A 220 -24.89 -16.10 5.57
C LYS A 220 -23.43 -16.51 5.75
N VAL A 221 -22.54 -15.92 4.96
CA VAL A 221 -21.08 -16.14 5.08
C VAL A 221 -20.61 -15.66 6.45
N PHE A 222 -20.98 -14.44 6.84
CA PHE A 222 -20.54 -13.87 8.10
C PHE A 222 -21.04 -14.67 9.30
N GLN A 223 -22.31 -15.10 9.29
CA GLN A 223 -22.86 -15.98 10.32
C GLN A 223 -22.06 -17.30 10.44
N GLY A 224 -21.74 -17.95 9.31
CA GLY A 224 -20.94 -19.19 9.35
C GLY A 224 -19.54 -18.98 9.92
N ILE A 225 -18.91 -17.83 9.63
CA ILE A 225 -17.62 -17.46 10.24
C ILE A 225 -17.79 -17.29 11.76
N LEU A 226 -18.81 -16.55 12.21
CA LEU A 226 -19.05 -16.33 13.64
C LEU A 226 -19.36 -17.63 14.39
N GLU A 227 -20.13 -18.54 13.79
CA GLU A 227 -20.40 -19.86 14.36
C GLU A 227 -19.10 -20.67 14.56
N ALA A 228 -18.24 -20.69 13.55
CA ALA A 228 -16.93 -21.35 13.65
C ALA A 228 -16.04 -20.70 14.73
N LEU A 229 -15.98 -19.36 14.76
CA LEU A 229 -15.24 -18.63 15.80
C LEU A 229 -15.81 -18.89 17.19
N GLY A 230 -17.13 -19.02 17.34
CA GLY A 230 -17.79 -19.41 18.59
C GLY A 230 -17.32 -20.77 19.08
N VAL A 231 -17.29 -21.78 18.21
CA VAL A 231 -16.78 -23.12 18.54
C VAL A 231 -15.29 -23.07 18.94
N ILE A 232 -14.47 -22.29 18.23
CA ILE A 232 -13.04 -22.14 18.53
C ILE A 232 -12.84 -21.43 19.88
N SER A 233 -13.62 -20.37 20.14
CA SER A 233 -13.52 -19.56 21.36
C SER A 233 -13.77 -20.35 22.64
N ALA A 234 -14.54 -21.45 22.56
CA ALA A 234 -14.76 -22.36 23.68
C ALA A 234 -13.48 -23.13 24.11
N LYS A 235 -12.44 -23.16 23.27
CA LYS A 235 -11.18 -23.88 23.51
C LYS A 235 -9.96 -22.97 23.57
N LEU A 236 -10.01 -21.82 22.90
CA LEU A 236 -8.87 -20.92 22.71
C LEU A 236 -9.35 -19.46 22.77
N PRO A 237 -8.76 -18.60 23.61
CA PRO A 237 -9.06 -17.17 23.59
C PRO A 237 -8.86 -16.58 22.20
N LEU A 238 -9.85 -15.84 21.70
CA LEU A 238 -9.75 -15.14 20.42
C LEU A 238 -9.65 -13.64 20.67
N ILE A 239 -8.58 -13.03 20.17
CA ILE A 239 -8.31 -11.59 20.22
C ILE A 239 -8.63 -11.01 18.84
N PHE A 240 -9.31 -9.87 18.81
CA PHE A 240 -9.68 -9.14 17.58
C PHE A 240 -9.54 -7.63 17.77
#